data_AF-A0A399EP08-F1
#
_entry.id   AF-A0A399EP08-F1
#
_cell.length_a   1.000
_cell.length_b   1.000
_cell.length_c   1.000
_cell.angle_alpha   90.00
_cell.angle_beta   90.00
_cell.angle_gamma   90.00
#
_symmetry.space_group_name_H-M   'P 1'
#
loop_
_entity.id
_entity.type
_entity.pdbx_description
1 polymer ?
#
loop_
_entity_poly.entity_id
_entity_poly.type
_entity_poly.pdbx_seq_one_letter_code
_entity_poly.pdbx_strand_id
1 'polypeptide(L)'
;MHGTLEDFKRFLDEAHARGIRVIVELVLNHTSIDHPWFQEARKPGSPMRDFYVWSDTPERYKGVRVIFQDFETSNWTYDPVAGAYYWHRFYHHQPDLNWDNPEVERAMHQVMFFWADLGVDGFRLDAIPYLYEREGSSCENLPETIEAVKRLRRALEERYGPGKVLLAEANMWPEETLPYFGEGDGVHMAYNFPLMPRLFMALRREDRGPIETMLKETEGIPEAAQWALFLRNHDELTLEKVTEEEREFLWEVYAPDTRFRINLGIRRRLMPLLGGDCRRYELLHALLFTLKGTPIIYYGDEIGMGDNPFLGDRNGVRTPMQWSADRNAGFSRAPHHRFFLPPISEGPYSHLFVNVEAQEDNPHSPLNFIRRFLGLRKQHAKTFGRGSLKLLPVENRRVLAFLREHEGERVLVTANLSRYTQAFDLPLEECRGLIPVELFSQSPFPPIEGAYRLTLGPHGFALFSLVPQEAIRIQAPDWAEETPLEAVPLEGGPRCFS
;
A
#
# COMPACT_ATOMS: atom_id res chain seq x y z
N MET A 1 -20.14 15.69 -10.09
CA MET A 1 -19.54 15.62 -8.74
C MET A 1 -18.06 16.00 -8.77
N HIS A 2 -17.26 15.46 -9.70
CA HIS A 2 -15.79 15.64 -9.72
C HIS A 2 -15.23 16.65 -10.75
N GLY A 3 -16.10 17.38 -11.47
CA GLY A 3 -15.70 18.32 -12.51
C GLY A 3 -15.93 17.77 -13.93
N THR A 4 -15.15 18.27 -14.89
CA THR A 4 -15.21 17.96 -16.32
C THR A 4 -13.91 17.31 -16.83
N LEU A 5 -13.87 16.85 -18.09
CA LEU A 5 -12.63 16.37 -18.72
C LEU A 5 -11.55 17.47 -18.83
N GLU A 6 -11.96 18.73 -18.96
CA GLU A 6 -11.03 19.87 -18.97
C GLU A 6 -10.37 20.05 -17.60
N ASP A 7 -11.15 19.92 -16.53
CA ASP A 7 -10.61 19.96 -15.17
C ASP A 7 -9.61 18.83 -14.92
N PHE A 8 -9.91 17.62 -15.43
CA PHE A 8 -9.00 16.48 -15.33
C PHE A 8 -7.70 16.71 -16.11
N LYS A 9 -7.79 17.26 -17.33
CA LYS A 9 -6.61 17.59 -18.12
C LYS A 9 -5.74 18.63 -17.42
N ARG A 10 -6.35 19.70 -16.89
CA ARG A 10 -5.63 20.70 -16.08
C ARG A 10 -4.95 20.05 -14.87
N PHE A 11 -5.63 19.13 -14.19
CA PHE A 11 -5.04 18.37 -13.08
C PHE A 11 -3.81 17.55 -13.53
N LEU A 12 -3.89 16.84 -14.65
CA LEU A 12 -2.75 16.09 -15.20
C LEU A 12 -1.57 17.02 -15.52
N ASP A 13 -1.83 18.12 -16.24
CA ASP A 13 -0.80 19.07 -16.65
C ASP A 13 -0.07 19.66 -15.42
N GLU A 14 -0.81 20.02 -14.36
CA GLU A 14 -0.23 20.53 -13.12
C GLU A 14 0.54 19.44 -12.34
N ALA A 15 0.07 18.20 -12.32
CA ALA A 15 0.81 17.09 -11.72
C ALA A 15 2.15 16.85 -12.43
N HIS A 16 2.13 16.79 -13.77
CA HIS A 16 3.32 16.60 -14.60
C HIS A 16 4.31 17.76 -14.48
N ALA A 17 3.83 19.01 -14.39
CA ALA A 17 4.67 20.18 -14.14
C ALA A 17 5.46 20.09 -12.81
N ARG A 18 5.00 19.27 -11.86
CA ARG A 18 5.65 18.98 -10.58
C ARG A 18 6.42 17.66 -10.56
N GLY A 19 6.52 16.97 -11.70
CA GLY A 19 7.16 15.66 -11.81
C GLY A 19 6.38 14.54 -11.12
N ILE A 20 5.07 14.71 -10.92
CA ILE A 20 4.17 13.73 -10.32
C ILE A 20 3.44 13.00 -11.44
N ARG A 21 3.61 11.68 -11.50
CA ARG A 21 2.85 10.81 -12.42
C ARG A 21 1.48 10.49 -11.86
N VAL A 22 0.52 10.24 -12.74
CA VAL A 22 -0.87 9.92 -12.39
C VAL A 22 -1.27 8.57 -12.99
N ILE A 23 -1.72 7.67 -12.12
CA ILE A 23 -2.33 6.38 -12.46
C ILE A 23 -3.82 6.50 -12.16
N VAL A 24 -4.66 5.92 -13.03
CA VAL A 24 -6.12 5.87 -12.82
C VAL A 24 -6.61 4.42 -12.71
N GLU A 25 -7.80 4.24 -12.16
CA GLU A 25 -8.48 2.95 -12.16
C GLU A 25 -8.93 2.57 -13.57
N LEU A 26 -8.72 1.31 -13.93
CA LEU A 26 -9.33 0.66 -15.07
C LEU A 26 -10.11 -0.55 -14.57
N VAL A 27 -11.42 -0.35 -14.38
CA VAL A 27 -12.35 -1.40 -13.96
C VAL A 27 -12.66 -2.27 -15.17
N LEU A 28 -11.97 -3.41 -15.25
CA LEU A 28 -12.02 -4.33 -16.40
C LEU A 28 -13.16 -5.35 -16.31
N ASN A 29 -13.53 -5.73 -15.09
CA ASN A 29 -14.39 -6.87 -14.85
C ASN A 29 -15.88 -6.59 -15.09
N HIS A 30 -16.36 -5.41 -14.69
CA HIS A 30 -17.79 -5.14 -14.61
C HIS A 30 -18.09 -3.66 -14.89
N THR A 31 -19.37 -3.37 -15.12
CA THR A 31 -19.88 -1.99 -15.25
C THR A 31 -21.06 -1.79 -14.32
N SER A 32 -21.55 -0.57 -14.13
CA SER A 32 -22.84 -0.34 -13.47
C SER A 32 -23.99 -0.93 -14.30
N ILE A 33 -25.07 -1.40 -13.65
CA ILE A 33 -26.34 -1.67 -14.36
C ILE A 33 -26.85 -0.45 -15.13
N ASP A 34 -26.52 0.77 -14.71
CA ASP A 34 -26.92 1.99 -15.40
C ASP A 34 -26.07 2.28 -16.65
N HIS A 35 -25.02 1.49 -16.90
CA HIS A 35 -24.18 1.66 -18.08
C HIS A 35 -25.02 1.43 -19.36
N PRO A 36 -24.88 2.28 -20.40
CA PRO A 36 -25.64 2.12 -21.63
C PRO A 36 -25.52 0.73 -22.26
N TRP A 37 -24.36 0.09 -22.15
CA TRP A 37 -24.17 -1.29 -22.61
C TRP A 37 -25.14 -2.26 -21.92
N PHE A 38 -25.29 -2.21 -20.59
CA PHE A 38 -26.20 -3.11 -19.86
C PHE A 38 -27.66 -2.81 -20.17
N GLN A 39 -28.01 -1.51 -20.24
CA GLN A 39 -29.36 -1.07 -20.57
C GLN A 39 -29.78 -1.50 -21.99
N GLU A 40 -28.85 -1.56 -22.94
CA GLU A 40 -29.11 -2.16 -24.25
C GLU A 40 -29.07 -3.70 -24.21
N ALA A 41 -28.15 -4.32 -23.46
CA ALA A 41 -28.00 -5.77 -23.38
C ALA A 41 -29.22 -6.48 -22.77
N ARG A 42 -29.90 -5.84 -21.82
CA ARG A 42 -31.11 -6.39 -21.19
C ARG A 42 -32.34 -6.35 -22.10
N LYS A 43 -32.30 -5.64 -23.23
CA LYS A 43 -33.41 -5.61 -24.20
C LYS A 43 -33.41 -6.88 -25.07
N PRO A 44 -34.57 -7.52 -25.30
CA PRO A 44 -34.67 -8.69 -26.18
C PRO A 44 -34.10 -8.43 -27.58
N GLY A 45 -33.26 -9.33 -28.08
CA GLY A 45 -32.69 -9.28 -29.44
C GLY A 45 -31.60 -8.22 -29.67
N SER A 46 -31.13 -7.55 -28.61
CA SER A 46 -30.08 -6.54 -28.73
C SER A 46 -28.73 -7.16 -29.14
N PRO A 47 -27.98 -6.54 -30.07
CA PRO A 47 -26.62 -6.98 -30.40
C PRO A 47 -25.64 -6.79 -29.23
N MET A 48 -26.00 -5.99 -28.21
CA MET A 48 -25.18 -5.82 -27.01
C MET A 48 -25.47 -6.89 -25.94
N ARG A 49 -26.39 -7.85 -26.19
CA ARG A 49 -26.73 -8.91 -25.24
C ARG A 49 -25.47 -9.60 -24.69
N ASP A 50 -24.57 -9.96 -25.59
CA ASP A 50 -23.35 -10.74 -25.29
C ASP A 50 -22.21 -9.88 -24.74
N PHE A 51 -22.43 -8.61 -24.40
CA PHE A 51 -21.47 -7.83 -23.61
C PHE A 51 -21.45 -8.25 -22.15
N TYR A 52 -22.47 -8.99 -21.69
CA TYR A 52 -22.62 -9.48 -20.33
C TYR A 52 -22.88 -10.99 -20.32
N VAL A 53 -22.65 -11.60 -19.17
CA VAL A 53 -22.81 -13.05 -18.99
C VAL A 53 -24.23 -13.36 -18.52
N TRP A 54 -25.00 -14.04 -19.37
CA TRP A 54 -26.41 -14.39 -19.12
C TRP A 54 -26.61 -15.90 -18.90
N SER A 55 -27.68 -16.24 -18.20
CA SER A 55 -28.15 -17.61 -18.03
C SER A 55 -29.67 -17.66 -17.79
N ASP A 56 -30.33 -18.71 -18.27
CA ASP A 56 -31.75 -18.94 -17.98
C ASP A 56 -31.98 -19.38 -16.52
N THR A 57 -30.94 -19.91 -15.88
CA THR A 57 -30.97 -20.39 -14.49
C THR A 57 -29.74 -19.89 -13.71
N PRO A 58 -29.80 -19.79 -12.38
CA PRO A 58 -28.65 -19.41 -11.56
C PRO A 58 -27.69 -20.59 -11.29
N GLU A 59 -27.77 -21.66 -12.09
CA GLU A 59 -27.12 -22.94 -11.81
C GLU A 59 -25.74 -23.11 -12.47
N ARG A 60 -25.30 -22.12 -13.25
CA ARG A 60 -23.97 -22.10 -13.86
C ARG A 60 -22.90 -21.66 -12.87
N TYR A 61 -21.67 -22.16 -13.05
CA TYR A 61 -20.50 -21.85 -12.23
C TYR A 61 -20.70 -22.18 -10.73
N LYS A 62 -21.28 -23.35 -10.45
CA LYS A 62 -21.50 -23.81 -9.08
C LYS A 62 -20.20 -23.93 -8.30
N GLY A 63 -20.23 -23.53 -7.04
CA GLY A 63 -19.08 -23.62 -6.12
C GLY A 63 -18.14 -22.43 -6.18
N VAL A 64 -18.33 -21.49 -7.11
CA VAL A 64 -17.66 -20.19 -7.06
C VAL A 64 -18.15 -19.42 -5.84
N ARG A 65 -17.22 -18.92 -5.03
CA ARG A 65 -17.53 -18.17 -3.80
C ARG A 65 -18.19 -16.82 -4.10
N VAL A 66 -18.94 -16.30 -3.15
CA VAL A 66 -19.46 -14.93 -3.14
C VAL A 66 -18.46 -14.03 -2.40
N ILE A 67 -17.98 -12.97 -3.05
CA ILE A 67 -16.97 -12.08 -2.46
C ILE A 67 -17.60 -11.19 -1.38
N PHE A 68 -18.71 -10.51 -1.72
CA PHE A 68 -19.44 -9.63 -0.80
C PHE A 68 -20.55 -10.38 -0.07
N GLN A 69 -20.17 -11.43 0.67
CA GLN A 69 -21.09 -12.33 1.37
C GLN A 69 -22.03 -11.65 2.39
N ASP A 70 -21.68 -10.45 2.88
CA ASP A 70 -22.53 -9.69 3.80
C ASP A 70 -23.71 -9.01 3.09
N PHE A 71 -23.67 -8.92 1.75
CA PHE A 71 -24.62 -8.17 0.94
C PHE A 71 -25.27 -8.99 -0.18
N GLU A 72 -24.55 -9.96 -0.73
CA GLU A 72 -24.99 -10.79 -1.85
C GLU A 72 -25.15 -12.24 -1.40
N THR A 73 -26.24 -12.88 -1.82
CA THR A 73 -26.51 -14.30 -1.51
C THR A 73 -26.11 -15.23 -2.66
N SER A 74 -25.85 -14.67 -3.84
CA SER A 74 -25.52 -15.37 -5.08
C SER A 74 -24.71 -14.47 -5.99
N ASN A 75 -23.95 -15.06 -6.91
CA ASN A 75 -23.30 -14.36 -8.02
C ASN A 75 -24.23 -14.23 -9.25
N TRP A 76 -25.50 -14.63 -9.13
CA TRP A 76 -26.52 -14.52 -10.17
C TRP A 76 -27.71 -13.71 -9.66
N THR A 77 -28.09 -12.67 -10.40
CA THR A 77 -29.30 -11.88 -10.15
C THR A 77 -30.25 -11.96 -11.34
N TYR A 78 -31.54 -12.13 -11.08
CA TYR A 78 -32.57 -12.15 -12.13
C TYR A 78 -32.91 -10.74 -12.60
N ASP A 79 -32.80 -10.50 -13.91
CA ASP A 79 -33.25 -9.26 -14.53
C ASP A 79 -34.63 -9.44 -15.18
N PRO A 80 -35.68 -8.75 -14.70
CA PRO A 80 -37.05 -8.94 -15.19
C PRO A 80 -37.30 -8.39 -16.60
N VAL A 81 -36.44 -7.48 -17.09
CA VAL A 81 -36.56 -6.95 -18.47
C VAL A 81 -35.95 -7.94 -19.46
N ALA A 82 -34.80 -8.51 -19.09
CA ALA A 82 -34.10 -9.53 -19.86
C ALA A 82 -34.77 -10.90 -19.81
N GLY A 83 -35.60 -11.15 -18.80
CA GLY A 83 -36.19 -12.46 -18.53
C GLY A 83 -35.16 -13.55 -18.20
N ALA A 84 -33.98 -13.17 -17.72
CA ALA A 84 -32.83 -14.06 -17.51
C ALA A 84 -31.98 -13.59 -16.32
N TYR A 85 -31.12 -14.48 -15.81
CA TYR A 85 -30.12 -14.15 -14.81
C TYR A 85 -28.87 -13.58 -15.48
N TYR A 86 -28.22 -12.62 -14.82
CA TYR A 86 -26.89 -12.13 -15.18
C TYR A 86 -25.89 -12.38 -14.06
N TRP A 87 -24.64 -12.58 -14.44
CA TRP A 87 -23.52 -12.81 -13.53
C TRP A 87 -22.98 -11.51 -12.95
N HIS A 88 -22.60 -11.54 -11.68
CA HIS A 88 -21.84 -10.49 -11.02
C HIS A 88 -20.96 -11.08 -9.92
N ARG A 89 -19.68 -10.69 -9.87
CA ARG A 89 -18.76 -11.10 -8.78
C ARG A 89 -18.84 -10.22 -7.54
N PHE A 90 -19.29 -8.99 -7.75
CA PHE A 90 -19.44 -7.96 -6.73
C PHE A 90 -20.94 -7.72 -6.47
N TYR A 91 -21.38 -6.47 -6.29
CA TYR A 91 -22.79 -6.20 -6.07
C TYR A 91 -23.63 -6.53 -7.30
N HIS A 92 -24.91 -6.86 -7.10
CA HIS A 92 -25.85 -7.10 -8.19
C HIS A 92 -25.96 -5.90 -9.15
N HIS A 93 -25.73 -4.66 -8.68
CA HIS A 93 -25.70 -3.48 -9.54
C HIS A 93 -24.39 -3.31 -10.33
N GLN A 94 -23.50 -4.32 -10.31
CA GLN A 94 -22.22 -4.38 -11.02
C GLN A 94 -22.15 -5.63 -11.93
N PRO A 95 -22.96 -5.72 -13.01
CA PRO A 95 -22.94 -6.85 -13.93
C PRO A 95 -21.57 -7.00 -14.61
N ASP A 96 -21.11 -8.25 -14.62
CA ASP A 96 -19.80 -8.64 -15.18
C ASP A 96 -19.83 -8.64 -16.71
N LEU A 97 -18.75 -8.10 -17.28
CA LEU A 97 -18.53 -8.07 -18.72
C LEU A 97 -18.12 -9.45 -19.22
N ASN A 98 -18.63 -9.84 -20.37
CA ASN A 98 -18.33 -11.14 -20.98
C ASN A 98 -17.04 -11.09 -21.80
N TRP A 99 -15.91 -11.48 -21.21
CA TRP A 99 -14.61 -11.48 -21.89
C TRP A 99 -14.44 -12.58 -22.94
N ASP A 100 -15.36 -13.55 -23.05
CA ASP A 100 -15.41 -14.46 -24.20
C ASP A 100 -15.85 -13.74 -25.49
N ASN A 101 -16.49 -12.56 -25.37
CA ASN A 101 -16.85 -11.73 -26.51
C ASN A 101 -15.68 -10.80 -26.90
N PRO A 102 -15.07 -10.96 -28.08
CA PRO A 102 -13.94 -10.14 -28.50
C PRO A 102 -14.27 -8.63 -28.64
N GLU A 103 -15.55 -8.25 -28.79
CA GLU A 103 -15.93 -6.83 -28.80
C GLU A 103 -15.79 -6.18 -27.42
N VAL A 104 -15.95 -6.95 -26.33
CA VAL A 104 -15.74 -6.47 -24.96
C VAL A 104 -14.26 -6.11 -24.75
N GLU A 105 -13.35 -7.02 -25.11
CA GLU A 105 -11.90 -6.76 -25.02
C GLU A 105 -11.50 -5.53 -25.86
N ARG A 106 -12.01 -5.42 -27.09
CA ARG A 106 -11.78 -4.24 -27.93
C ARG A 106 -12.31 -2.96 -27.30
N ALA A 107 -13.51 -3.00 -26.73
CA ALA A 107 -14.09 -1.84 -26.04
C ALA A 107 -13.22 -1.41 -24.85
N MET A 108 -12.73 -2.36 -24.04
CA MET A 108 -11.84 -2.07 -22.91
C MET A 108 -10.48 -1.53 -23.35
N HIS A 109 -9.94 -1.99 -24.49
CA HIS A 109 -8.76 -1.36 -25.10
C HIS A 109 -9.03 0.09 -25.47
N GLN A 110 -10.20 0.42 -26.03
CA GLN A 110 -10.55 1.81 -26.36
C GLN A 110 -10.67 2.69 -25.10
N VAL A 111 -11.24 2.16 -24.00
CA VAL A 111 -11.29 2.88 -22.71
C VAL A 111 -9.88 3.18 -22.20
N MET A 112 -9.00 2.18 -22.21
CA MET A 112 -7.59 2.35 -21.83
C MET A 112 -6.90 3.40 -22.71
N PHE A 113 -7.10 3.32 -24.03
CA PHE A 113 -6.48 4.24 -24.98
C PHE A 113 -6.98 5.67 -24.82
N PHE A 114 -8.28 5.87 -24.58
CA PHE A 114 -8.85 7.19 -24.33
C PHE A 114 -8.12 7.93 -23.20
N TRP A 115 -7.90 7.25 -22.07
CA TRP A 115 -7.18 7.84 -20.93
C TRP A 115 -5.68 7.99 -21.19
N ALA A 116 -5.07 7.03 -21.88
CA ALA A 116 -3.66 7.09 -22.25
C ALA A 116 -3.36 8.25 -23.22
N ASP A 117 -4.27 8.51 -24.18
CA ASP A 117 -4.22 9.63 -25.12
C ASP A 117 -4.34 10.99 -24.40
N LEU A 118 -5.10 11.04 -23.29
CA LEU A 118 -5.18 12.24 -22.44
C LEU A 118 -3.91 12.52 -21.63
N GLY A 119 -2.98 11.56 -21.53
CA GLY A 119 -1.70 11.72 -20.84
C GLY A 119 -1.53 10.92 -19.55
N VAL A 120 -2.48 10.05 -19.18
CA VAL A 120 -2.36 9.19 -18.00
C VAL A 120 -1.10 8.30 -18.07
N ASP A 121 -0.37 8.19 -16.97
CA ASP A 121 0.91 7.47 -16.87
C ASP A 121 0.76 5.97 -16.59
N GLY A 122 -0.44 5.51 -16.26
CA GLY A 122 -0.70 4.10 -16.05
C GLY A 122 -2.08 3.79 -15.51
N PHE A 123 -2.32 2.50 -15.28
CA PHE A 123 -3.61 1.98 -14.87
C PHE A 123 -3.46 1.02 -13.70
N ARG A 124 -4.26 1.22 -12.64
CA ARG A 124 -4.57 0.16 -11.68
C ARG A 124 -5.66 -0.67 -12.32
N LEU A 125 -5.36 -1.94 -12.57
CA LEU A 125 -6.28 -2.90 -13.12
C LEU A 125 -7.07 -3.50 -11.96
N ASP A 126 -8.33 -3.10 -11.85
CA ASP A 126 -9.23 -3.50 -10.76
C ASP A 126 -9.87 -4.86 -11.08
N ALA A 127 -10.02 -5.70 -10.03
CA ALA A 127 -10.73 -6.97 -10.10
C ALA A 127 -10.22 -7.96 -11.18
N ILE A 128 -8.93 -7.89 -11.55
CA ILE A 128 -8.42 -8.67 -12.67
C ILE A 128 -8.54 -10.19 -12.54
N PRO A 129 -8.56 -10.82 -11.35
CA PRO A 129 -8.63 -12.27 -11.31
C PRO A 129 -9.91 -12.88 -11.83
N TYR A 130 -10.93 -12.07 -12.10
CA TYR A 130 -12.29 -12.51 -12.27
C TYR A 130 -12.83 -12.38 -13.70
N LEU A 131 -12.00 -11.98 -14.67
CA LEU A 131 -12.46 -11.60 -16.03
C LEU A 131 -13.17 -12.72 -16.81
N TYR A 132 -12.80 -13.99 -16.59
CA TYR A 132 -13.37 -15.14 -17.30
C TYR A 132 -13.94 -16.15 -16.30
N GLU A 133 -15.04 -16.81 -16.70
CA GLU A 133 -15.67 -17.89 -15.95
C GLU A 133 -15.67 -19.21 -16.73
N ARG A 134 -15.46 -20.33 -16.02
CA ARG A 134 -15.52 -21.68 -16.58
C ARG A 134 -16.19 -22.64 -15.61
N GLU A 135 -17.06 -23.51 -16.14
CA GLU A 135 -17.69 -24.57 -15.37
C GLU A 135 -16.64 -25.50 -14.74
N GLY A 136 -16.86 -25.90 -13.49
CA GLY A 136 -15.95 -26.78 -12.76
C GLY A 136 -14.63 -26.12 -12.31
N SER A 137 -14.53 -24.79 -12.36
CA SER A 137 -13.39 -24.02 -11.88
C SER A 137 -13.79 -23.05 -10.76
N SER A 138 -12.82 -22.40 -10.12
CA SER A 138 -13.06 -21.29 -9.19
C SER A 138 -13.52 -20.01 -9.89
N CYS A 139 -13.40 -19.91 -11.22
CA CYS A 139 -13.54 -18.65 -11.98
C CYS A 139 -12.63 -17.54 -11.44
N GLU A 140 -11.45 -17.91 -10.93
CA GLU A 140 -10.40 -17.02 -10.46
C GLU A 140 -9.07 -17.42 -11.09
N ASN A 141 -8.27 -16.45 -11.53
CA ASN A 141 -6.93 -16.68 -12.09
C ASN A 141 -6.89 -17.67 -13.26
N LEU A 142 -7.95 -17.70 -14.08
CA LEU A 142 -7.98 -18.59 -15.22
C LEU A 142 -6.86 -18.24 -16.23
N PRO A 143 -6.31 -19.22 -16.96
CA PRO A 143 -5.28 -18.96 -17.97
C PRO A 143 -5.71 -17.90 -19.00
N GLU A 144 -6.99 -17.89 -19.39
CA GLU A 144 -7.55 -16.90 -20.31
C GLU A 144 -7.50 -15.47 -19.76
N THR A 145 -7.71 -15.31 -18.45
CA THR A 145 -7.58 -14.04 -17.74
C THR A 145 -6.13 -13.54 -17.79
N ILE A 146 -5.16 -14.41 -17.50
CA ILE A 146 -3.73 -14.05 -17.54
C ILE A 146 -3.33 -13.65 -18.97
N GLU A 147 -3.79 -14.38 -19.98
CA GLU A 147 -3.52 -14.05 -21.38
C GLU A 147 -4.19 -12.74 -21.82
N ALA A 148 -5.39 -12.42 -21.33
CA ALA A 148 -6.03 -11.13 -21.58
C ALA A 148 -5.22 -9.97 -21.00
N VAL A 149 -4.63 -10.14 -19.80
CA VAL A 149 -3.73 -9.14 -19.21
C VAL A 149 -2.47 -8.93 -20.05
N LYS A 150 -1.87 -10.00 -20.60
CA LYS A 150 -0.73 -9.88 -21.53
C LYS A 150 -1.13 -9.18 -22.84
N ARG A 151 -2.33 -9.44 -23.36
CA ARG A 151 -2.85 -8.72 -24.54
C ARG A 151 -3.07 -7.24 -24.25
N LEU A 152 -3.59 -6.88 -23.08
CA LEU A 152 -3.68 -5.48 -22.61
C LEU A 152 -2.31 -4.81 -22.53
N ARG A 153 -1.31 -5.48 -21.92
CA ARG A 153 0.08 -4.99 -21.87
C ARG A 153 0.63 -4.73 -23.26
N ARG A 154 0.52 -5.72 -24.15
CA ARG A 154 0.99 -5.64 -25.54
C ARG A 154 0.33 -4.49 -26.30
N ALA A 155 -0.99 -4.38 -26.23
CA ALA A 155 -1.73 -3.32 -26.91
C ALA A 155 -1.34 -1.91 -26.43
N LEU A 156 -1.06 -1.75 -25.13
CA LEU A 156 -0.58 -0.49 -24.58
C LEU A 156 0.83 -0.14 -25.10
N GLU A 157 1.76 -1.09 -25.08
CA GLU A 157 3.14 -0.85 -25.51
C GLU A 157 3.28 -0.72 -27.03
N GLU A 158 2.53 -1.46 -27.83
CA GLU A 158 2.51 -1.32 -29.29
C GLU A 158 2.09 0.08 -29.72
N ARG A 159 1.17 0.70 -28.98
CA ARG A 159 0.66 2.04 -29.32
C ARG A 159 1.49 3.19 -28.75
N TYR A 160 1.99 3.07 -27.52
CA TYR A 160 2.64 4.18 -26.81
C TYR A 160 4.13 3.97 -26.50
N GLY A 161 4.67 2.78 -26.77
CA GLY A 161 6.01 2.40 -26.35
C GLY A 161 6.13 2.20 -24.83
N PRO A 162 7.37 2.12 -24.30
CA PRO A 162 7.61 1.98 -22.87
C PRO A 162 7.26 3.26 -22.11
N GLY A 163 6.94 3.13 -20.82
CA GLY A 163 6.82 4.26 -19.89
C GLY A 163 5.47 4.40 -19.20
N LYS A 164 4.45 3.67 -19.65
CA LYS A 164 3.18 3.55 -18.94
C LYS A 164 3.16 2.30 -18.05
N VAL A 165 2.58 2.40 -16.87
CA VAL A 165 2.56 1.29 -15.89
C VAL A 165 1.20 0.61 -15.83
N LEU A 166 1.20 -0.72 -15.67
CA LEU A 166 0.01 -1.52 -15.33
C LEU A 166 0.22 -2.11 -13.95
N LEU A 167 -0.68 -1.80 -13.02
CA LEU A 167 -0.66 -2.25 -11.63
C LEU A 167 -1.84 -3.19 -11.39
N ALA A 168 -1.58 -4.48 -11.19
CA ALA A 168 -2.60 -5.48 -10.87
C ALA A 168 -3.10 -5.35 -9.43
N GLU A 169 -4.41 -5.24 -9.27
CA GLU A 169 -5.11 -5.68 -8.07
C GLU A 169 -5.47 -7.17 -8.17
N ALA A 170 -4.57 -8.02 -7.69
CA ALA A 170 -4.81 -9.45 -7.54
C ALA A 170 -4.63 -9.85 -6.07
N ASN A 171 -5.73 -9.84 -5.31
CA ASN A 171 -5.75 -10.32 -3.92
C ASN A 171 -5.78 -11.85 -3.88
N MET A 172 -4.63 -12.46 -4.15
CA MET A 172 -4.46 -13.91 -4.29
C MET A 172 -3.29 -14.43 -3.45
N TRP A 173 -3.14 -15.74 -3.32
CA TRP A 173 -1.92 -16.32 -2.73
C TRP A 173 -0.70 -15.98 -3.61
N PRO A 174 0.54 -16.02 -3.08
CA PRO A 174 1.74 -15.67 -3.85
C PRO A 174 1.83 -16.38 -5.20
N GLU A 175 1.69 -17.71 -5.22
CA GLU A 175 1.75 -18.57 -6.40
C GLU A 175 0.66 -18.29 -7.44
N GLU A 176 -0.47 -17.73 -7.00
CA GLU A 176 -1.59 -17.32 -7.86
C GLU A 176 -1.41 -15.89 -8.40
N THR A 177 -0.61 -15.06 -7.71
CA THR A 177 -0.34 -13.67 -8.10
C THR A 177 0.84 -13.57 -9.07
N LEU A 178 1.87 -14.41 -8.88
CA LEU A 178 3.09 -14.41 -9.71
C LEU A 178 2.82 -14.52 -11.23
N PRO A 179 1.86 -15.37 -11.70
CA PRO A 179 1.58 -15.50 -13.13
C PRO A 179 1.17 -14.20 -13.84
N TYR A 180 0.63 -13.20 -13.12
CA TYR A 180 0.26 -11.92 -13.72
C TYR A 180 1.44 -11.12 -14.25
N PHE A 181 2.66 -11.36 -13.74
CA PHE A 181 3.87 -10.73 -14.28
C PHE A 181 4.30 -11.33 -15.62
N GLY A 182 3.85 -12.55 -15.94
CA GLY A 182 4.34 -13.32 -17.08
C GLY A 182 5.86 -13.48 -17.05
N GLU A 183 6.46 -13.52 -18.24
CA GLU A 183 7.93 -13.51 -18.39
C GLU A 183 8.48 -12.08 -18.48
N GLY A 184 7.77 -11.12 -17.87
CA GLY A 184 7.96 -9.68 -18.04
C GLY A 184 7.01 -9.04 -19.07
N ASP A 185 6.15 -9.84 -19.70
CA ASP A 185 5.15 -9.45 -20.69
C ASP A 185 3.73 -9.30 -20.12
N GLY A 186 3.56 -9.50 -18.81
CA GLY A 186 2.31 -9.24 -18.08
C GLY A 186 2.24 -7.84 -17.47
N VAL A 187 1.71 -7.72 -16.25
CA VAL A 187 1.70 -6.43 -15.53
C VAL A 187 3.10 -5.99 -15.13
N HIS A 188 3.28 -4.67 -15.03
CA HIS A 188 4.53 -4.10 -14.54
C HIS A 188 4.62 -4.19 -13.02
N MET A 189 3.47 -4.06 -12.36
CA MET A 189 3.37 -4.06 -10.91
C MET A 189 2.18 -4.90 -10.47
N ALA A 190 2.27 -5.49 -9.28
CA ALA A 190 1.13 -6.07 -8.58
C ALA A 190 1.19 -5.67 -7.10
N TYR A 191 0.04 -5.53 -6.45
CA TYR A 191 0.00 -5.36 -5.00
C TYR A 191 0.52 -6.61 -4.30
N ASN A 192 1.40 -6.44 -3.30
CA ASN A 192 1.82 -7.55 -2.44
C ASN A 192 0.79 -7.76 -1.31
N PHE A 193 -0.40 -8.23 -1.69
CA PHE A 193 -1.47 -8.62 -0.77
C PHE A 193 -1.03 -9.69 0.24
N PRO A 194 -0.27 -10.74 -0.12
CA PRO A 194 0.16 -11.76 0.83
C PRO A 194 0.96 -11.21 2.02
N LEU A 195 1.87 -10.26 1.77
CA LEU A 195 2.72 -9.67 2.80
C LEU A 195 1.96 -8.77 3.77
N MET A 196 0.99 -7.99 3.29
CA MET A 196 0.28 -6.97 4.06
C MET A 196 -0.29 -7.48 5.40
N PRO A 197 -1.13 -8.54 5.48
CA PRO A 197 -1.67 -9.03 6.74
C PRO A 197 -0.58 -9.63 7.64
N ARG A 198 0.50 -10.19 7.06
CA ARG A 198 1.60 -10.79 7.83
C ARG A 198 2.45 -9.74 8.53
N LEU A 199 2.52 -8.50 8.04
CA LEU A 199 3.12 -7.37 8.79
C LEU A 199 2.37 -7.13 10.11
N PHE A 200 1.03 -7.10 10.06
CA PHE A 200 0.19 -6.92 11.25
C PHE A 200 0.26 -8.13 12.19
N MET A 201 0.31 -9.35 11.66
CA MET A 201 0.47 -10.55 12.47
C MET A 201 1.82 -10.58 13.18
N ALA A 202 2.91 -10.34 12.44
CA ALA A 202 4.27 -10.35 12.96
C ALA A 202 4.46 -9.33 14.08
N LEU A 203 3.90 -8.12 13.92
CA LEU A 203 3.90 -7.09 14.95
C LEU A 203 3.23 -7.56 16.25
N ARG A 204 2.10 -8.27 16.16
CA ARG A 204 1.32 -8.70 17.35
C ARG A 204 1.83 -9.97 17.99
N ARG A 205 2.36 -10.89 17.18
CA ARG A 205 3.03 -12.11 17.66
C ARG A 205 4.44 -11.83 18.17
N GLU A 206 4.98 -10.63 17.89
CA GLU A 206 6.38 -10.28 18.12
C GLU A 206 7.32 -11.31 17.49
N ASP A 207 7.02 -11.70 16.26
CA ASP A 207 7.68 -12.79 15.55
C ASP A 207 7.86 -12.43 14.07
N ARG A 208 9.10 -12.49 13.57
CA ARG A 208 9.42 -12.16 12.17
C ARG A 208 8.98 -13.22 11.17
N GLY A 209 8.67 -14.44 11.62
CA GLY A 209 8.41 -15.60 10.76
C GLY A 209 7.38 -15.35 9.66
N PRO A 210 6.19 -14.78 9.97
CA PRO A 210 5.19 -14.50 8.94
C PRO A 210 5.68 -13.56 7.83
N ILE A 211 6.51 -12.55 8.16
CA ILE A 211 7.09 -11.65 7.16
C ILE A 211 8.09 -12.40 6.29
N GLU A 212 8.98 -13.17 6.90
CA GLU A 212 10.04 -13.87 6.16
C GLU A 212 9.52 -14.95 5.23
N THR A 213 8.49 -15.67 5.66
CA THR A 213 7.81 -16.65 4.80
C THR A 213 7.24 -15.95 3.57
N MET A 214 6.47 -14.87 3.74
CA MET A 214 5.89 -14.14 2.61
C MET A 214 6.94 -13.49 1.70
N LEU A 215 8.03 -12.96 2.26
CA LEU A 215 9.12 -12.40 1.45
C LEU A 215 9.74 -13.47 0.55
N LYS A 216 9.95 -14.69 1.06
CA LYS A 216 10.47 -15.82 0.27
C LYS A 216 9.49 -16.32 -0.78
N GLU A 217 8.21 -16.45 -0.42
CA GLU A 217 7.17 -16.94 -1.34
C GLU A 217 6.83 -15.94 -2.46
N THR A 218 7.18 -14.66 -2.28
CA THR A 218 6.96 -13.60 -3.28
C THR A 218 8.23 -13.19 -4.04
N GLU A 219 9.31 -13.99 -3.94
CA GLU A 219 10.50 -13.82 -4.78
C GLU A 219 10.25 -14.28 -6.23
N GLY A 220 11.23 -14.04 -7.11
CA GLY A 220 11.22 -14.59 -8.47
C GLY A 220 10.43 -13.81 -9.52
N ILE A 221 9.98 -12.58 -9.23
CA ILE A 221 9.37 -11.72 -10.24
C ILE A 221 10.39 -11.30 -11.32
N PRO A 222 9.95 -11.05 -12.57
CA PRO A 222 10.83 -10.54 -13.63
C PRO A 222 11.57 -9.25 -13.23
N GLU A 223 12.80 -9.05 -13.73
CA GLU A 223 13.66 -7.91 -13.35
C GLU A 223 13.00 -6.54 -13.58
N ALA A 224 12.25 -6.41 -14.67
CA ALA A 224 11.53 -5.18 -15.02
C ALA A 224 10.31 -4.93 -14.11
N ALA A 225 9.74 -5.99 -13.52
CA ALA A 225 8.54 -5.93 -12.69
C ALA A 225 8.82 -5.42 -11.27
N GLN A 226 7.76 -5.13 -10.52
CA GLN A 226 7.88 -4.60 -9.16
C GLN A 226 6.66 -4.89 -8.28
N TRP A 227 6.88 -5.20 -7.01
CA TRP A 227 5.81 -5.24 -6.02
C TRP A 227 5.36 -3.83 -5.60
N ALA A 228 4.05 -3.61 -5.50
CA ALA A 228 3.45 -2.46 -4.84
C ALA A 228 3.16 -2.82 -3.36
N LEU A 229 3.86 -2.17 -2.45
CA LEU A 229 3.75 -2.42 -1.01
C LEU A 229 2.76 -1.42 -0.40
N PHE A 230 1.93 -1.85 0.53
CA PHE A 230 0.96 -1.00 1.20
C PHE A 230 0.63 -1.57 2.59
N LEU A 231 0.17 -0.69 3.49
CA LEU A 231 -0.32 -1.10 4.81
C LEU A 231 -1.84 -1.14 4.86
N ARG A 232 -2.50 -0.14 4.25
CA ARG A 232 -3.95 -0.02 4.13
C ARG A 232 -4.30 0.62 2.78
N ASN A 233 -5.56 0.56 2.43
CA ASN A 233 -6.14 1.10 1.19
C ASN A 233 -7.58 1.58 1.47
N HIS A 234 -8.33 1.85 0.40
CA HIS A 234 -9.71 2.31 0.47
C HIS A 234 -10.73 1.22 0.81
N ASP A 235 -10.30 -0.04 0.89
CA ASP A 235 -11.13 -1.18 1.30
C ASP A 235 -10.85 -1.57 2.75
N GLU A 236 -11.46 -2.65 3.21
CA GLU A 236 -11.07 -3.31 4.44
C GLU A 236 -9.65 -3.91 4.36
N LEU A 237 -9.07 -4.20 5.52
CA LEU A 237 -7.92 -5.08 5.60
C LEU A 237 -8.43 -6.48 5.25
N THR A 238 -8.29 -6.86 3.99
CA THR A 238 -8.75 -8.17 3.49
C THR A 238 -7.99 -9.30 4.17
N LEU A 239 -8.75 -10.31 4.60
CA LEU A 239 -8.30 -11.57 5.18
C LEU A 239 -8.80 -12.75 4.34
N GLU A 240 -9.04 -12.54 3.04
CA GLU A 240 -9.45 -13.62 2.14
C GLU A 240 -8.32 -14.62 1.93
N LYS A 241 -7.09 -14.15 1.73
CA LYS A 241 -5.90 -14.97 1.40
C LYS A 241 -4.96 -15.12 2.60
N VAL A 242 -5.55 -15.55 3.71
CA VAL A 242 -4.89 -16.05 4.93
C VAL A 242 -5.53 -17.38 5.34
N THR A 243 -4.87 -18.18 6.17
CA THR A 243 -5.52 -19.38 6.73
C THR A 243 -6.66 -19.01 7.67
N GLU A 244 -7.52 -19.98 7.98
CA GLU A 244 -8.64 -19.77 8.90
C GLU A 244 -8.16 -19.33 10.30
N GLU A 245 -7.12 -19.98 10.82
CA GLU A 245 -6.54 -19.65 12.13
C GLU A 245 -5.88 -18.26 12.14
N GLU A 246 -5.24 -17.87 11.03
CA GLU A 246 -4.69 -16.52 10.88
C GLU A 246 -5.79 -15.46 10.85
N ARG A 247 -6.90 -15.75 10.16
CA ARG A 247 -8.07 -14.86 10.08
C ARG A 247 -8.71 -14.66 11.44
N GLU A 248 -8.97 -15.73 12.18
CA GLU A 248 -9.53 -15.68 13.53
C GLU A 248 -8.63 -14.85 14.46
N PHE A 249 -7.32 -15.13 14.45
CA PHE A 249 -6.35 -14.35 15.23
C PHE A 249 -6.39 -12.86 14.90
N LEU A 250 -6.42 -12.50 13.60
CA LEU A 250 -6.45 -11.10 13.17
C LEU A 250 -7.75 -10.41 13.59
N TRP A 251 -8.89 -11.10 13.49
CA TRP A 251 -10.17 -10.58 13.97
C TRP A 251 -10.18 -10.36 15.48
N GLU A 252 -9.69 -11.29 16.28
CA GLU A 252 -9.63 -11.13 17.74
C GLU A 252 -8.77 -9.95 18.16
N VAL A 253 -7.62 -9.78 17.51
CA VAL A 253 -6.62 -8.78 17.90
C VAL A 253 -6.95 -7.38 17.39
N TYR A 254 -7.44 -7.27 16.16
CA TYR A 254 -7.59 -5.98 15.47
C TYR A 254 -9.05 -5.53 15.29
N ALA A 255 -10.01 -6.45 15.42
CA ALA A 255 -11.44 -6.19 15.33
C ALA A 255 -12.25 -6.95 16.41
N PRO A 256 -11.95 -6.75 17.72
CA PRO A 256 -12.72 -7.37 18.79
C PRO A 256 -14.19 -6.92 18.78
N ASP A 257 -14.43 -5.68 18.35
CA ASP A 257 -15.76 -5.18 18.04
C ASP A 257 -16.15 -5.61 16.61
N THR A 258 -17.16 -6.47 16.53
CA THR A 258 -17.63 -7.09 15.28
C THR A 258 -18.15 -6.07 14.27
N ARG A 259 -18.51 -4.85 14.69
CA ARG A 259 -18.90 -3.78 13.75
C ARG A 259 -17.77 -3.39 12.81
N PHE A 260 -16.52 -3.65 13.16
CA PHE A 260 -15.37 -3.39 12.29
C PHE A 260 -15.04 -4.55 11.35
N ARG A 261 -15.76 -5.67 11.43
CA ARG A 261 -15.65 -6.78 10.48
C ARG A 261 -16.62 -6.54 9.33
N ILE A 262 -16.20 -6.88 8.12
CA ILE A 262 -17.01 -6.84 6.91
C ILE A 262 -16.45 -7.86 5.92
N ASN A 263 -17.32 -8.60 5.24
CA ASN A 263 -16.96 -9.73 4.37
C ASN A 263 -15.97 -10.67 5.11
N LEU A 264 -14.80 -10.88 4.53
CA LEU A 264 -13.67 -11.57 5.16
C LEU A 264 -12.54 -10.59 5.49
N GLY A 265 -12.82 -9.48 6.18
CA GLY A 265 -11.80 -8.49 6.52
C GLY A 265 -12.12 -7.56 7.67
N ILE A 266 -11.31 -6.49 7.82
CA ILE A 266 -11.39 -5.49 8.89
C ILE A 266 -11.44 -4.06 8.34
N ARG A 267 -12.59 -3.39 8.42
CA ARG A 267 -12.82 -2.03 7.89
C ARG A 267 -12.33 -0.93 8.85
N ARG A 268 -11.03 -0.94 9.14
CA ARG A 268 -10.36 0.07 9.97
C ARG A 268 -9.19 0.75 9.24
N ARG A 269 -8.90 1.99 9.63
CA ARG A 269 -7.71 2.73 9.21
C ARG A 269 -6.46 2.27 9.96
N LEU A 270 -5.30 2.64 9.45
CA LEU A 270 -4.01 2.20 9.97
C LEU A 270 -3.79 2.62 11.43
N MET A 271 -3.89 3.91 11.75
CA MET A 271 -3.62 4.39 13.11
C MET A 271 -4.57 3.78 14.16
N PRO A 272 -5.88 3.64 13.91
CA PRO A 272 -6.79 2.90 14.78
C PRO A 272 -6.45 1.40 14.94
N LEU A 273 -6.02 0.71 13.88
CA LEU A 273 -5.56 -0.69 13.95
C LEU A 273 -4.37 -0.85 14.90
N LEU A 274 -3.47 0.14 14.92
CA LEU A 274 -2.29 0.13 15.78
C LEU A 274 -2.55 0.61 17.21
N GLY A 275 -3.81 1.00 17.50
CA GLY A 275 -4.24 1.49 18.82
C GLY A 275 -3.76 2.91 19.12
N GLY A 276 -3.46 3.73 18.10
CA GLY A 276 -2.89 5.07 18.28
C GLY A 276 -1.41 5.09 18.70
N ASP A 277 -0.72 3.94 18.69
CA ASP A 277 0.68 3.83 19.07
C ASP A 277 1.61 4.32 17.94
N CYS A 278 2.22 5.49 18.15
CA CYS A 278 3.14 6.11 17.19
C CYS A 278 4.36 5.22 16.88
N ARG A 279 4.87 4.42 17.83
CA ARG A 279 6.05 3.59 17.56
C ARG A 279 5.72 2.43 16.62
N ARG A 280 4.55 1.82 16.79
CA ARG A 280 4.04 0.80 15.85
C ARG A 280 3.81 1.39 14.47
N TYR A 281 3.25 2.60 14.43
CA TYR A 281 3.01 3.34 13.20
C TYR A 281 4.32 3.62 12.46
N GLU A 282 5.33 4.14 13.16
CA GLU A 282 6.65 4.43 12.58
C GLU A 282 7.35 3.15 12.13
N LEU A 283 7.28 2.07 12.91
CA LEU A 283 7.88 0.77 12.56
C LEU A 283 7.30 0.20 11.27
N LEU A 284 5.97 0.15 11.14
CA LEU A 284 5.34 -0.41 9.95
C LEU A 284 5.60 0.45 8.70
N HIS A 285 5.67 1.78 8.85
CA HIS A 285 6.10 2.66 7.75
C HIS A 285 7.57 2.46 7.41
N ALA A 286 8.44 2.28 8.40
CA ALA A 286 9.84 1.98 8.17
C ALA A 286 9.99 0.69 7.34
N LEU A 287 9.24 -0.36 7.68
CA LEU A 287 9.19 -1.60 6.88
C LEU A 287 8.62 -1.35 5.49
N LEU A 288 7.49 -0.64 5.36
CA LEU A 288 6.89 -0.26 4.08
C LEU A 288 7.90 0.43 3.15
N PHE A 289 8.72 1.33 3.70
CA PHE A 289 9.66 2.13 2.93
C PHE A 289 10.98 1.43 2.62
N THR A 290 11.35 0.41 3.39
CA THR A 290 12.66 -0.26 3.30
C THR A 290 12.62 -1.69 2.76
N LEU A 291 11.44 -2.32 2.68
CA LEU A 291 11.25 -3.59 1.96
C LEU A 291 11.36 -3.41 0.44
N LYS A 292 11.55 -4.51 -0.30
CA LYS A 292 11.74 -4.49 -1.76
C LYS A 292 10.40 -4.24 -2.46
N GLY A 293 10.22 -3.04 -2.98
CA GLY A 293 9.03 -2.65 -3.73
C GLY A 293 8.84 -1.14 -3.80
N THR A 294 7.69 -0.75 -4.37
CA THR A 294 7.23 0.64 -4.41
C THR A 294 6.15 0.84 -3.35
N PRO A 295 6.36 1.69 -2.34
CA PRO A 295 5.39 1.92 -1.27
C PRO A 295 4.21 2.78 -1.75
N ILE A 296 3.01 2.45 -1.29
CA ILE A 296 1.78 3.21 -1.46
C ILE A 296 1.29 3.64 -0.07
N ILE A 297 1.02 4.93 0.08
CA ILE A 297 0.42 5.53 1.28
C ILE A 297 -1.03 5.87 0.94
N TYR A 298 -1.96 5.44 1.80
CA TYR A 298 -3.36 5.80 1.66
C TYR A 298 -3.61 7.19 2.25
N TYR A 299 -4.31 8.07 1.53
CA TYR A 299 -4.46 9.48 1.92
C TYR A 299 -4.96 9.63 3.35
N GLY A 300 -4.32 10.49 4.14
CA GLY A 300 -4.64 10.71 5.55
C GLY A 300 -3.94 9.77 6.52
N ASP A 301 -3.37 8.64 6.07
CA ASP A 301 -2.55 7.80 6.95
C ASP A 301 -1.24 8.52 7.33
N GLU A 302 -0.75 9.45 6.51
CA GLU A 302 0.41 10.30 6.80
C GLU A 302 0.19 11.25 7.99
N ILE A 303 -1.06 11.59 8.32
CA ILE A 303 -1.41 12.34 9.53
C ILE A 303 -2.02 11.43 10.62
N GLY A 304 -2.20 10.15 10.36
CA GLY A 304 -2.82 9.21 11.31
C GLY A 304 -4.33 9.37 11.45
N MET A 305 -5.05 9.61 10.35
CA MET A 305 -6.52 9.69 10.34
C MET A 305 -7.18 8.43 10.94
N GLY A 306 -8.35 8.65 11.56
CA GLY A 306 -9.20 7.60 12.11
C GLY A 306 -10.24 7.06 11.13
N ASP A 307 -11.12 6.22 11.66
CA ASP A 307 -12.22 5.60 10.92
C ASP A 307 -13.57 5.83 11.63
N ASN A 308 -14.67 5.56 10.91
CA ASN A 308 -16.03 5.57 11.45
C ASN A 308 -16.83 4.34 11.00
N PRO A 309 -17.06 3.34 11.87
CA PRO A 309 -17.74 2.08 11.49
C PRO A 309 -19.22 2.25 11.15
N PHE A 310 -19.83 3.42 11.43
CA PHE A 310 -21.25 3.66 11.25
C PHE A 310 -21.63 4.17 9.85
N LEU A 311 -20.66 4.42 8.97
CA LEU A 311 -20.89 4.99 7.63
C LEU A 311 -21.32 3.97 6.57
N GLY A 312 -21.48 2.70 6.95
CA GLY A 312 -21.87 1.62 6.05
C GLY A 312 -20.75 1.17 5.11
N ASP A 313 -20.82 -0.10 4.70
CA ASP A 313 -19.81 -0.76 3.87
C ASP A 313 -18.36 -0.41 4.33
N ARG A 314 -17.53 0.10 3.43
CA ARG A 314 -16.13 0.53 3.66
C ARG A 314 -16.00 2.05 3.79
N ASN A 315 -17.10 2.80 3.80
CA ASN A 315 -17.07 4.27 3.84
C ASN A 315 -16.41 4.83 5.11
N GLY A 316 -16.35 4.03 6.17
CA GLY A 316 -15.68 4.39 7.42
C GLY A 316 -14.21 4.77 7.26
N VAL A 317 -13.52 4.28 6.23
CA VAL A 317 -12.11 4.63 5.94
C VAL A 317 -11.95 5.65 4.80
N ARG A 318 -13.06 6.15 4.26
CA ARG A 318 -13.13 7.05 3.08
C ARG A 318 -13.62 8.45 3.44
N THR A 319 -13.54 8.83 4.72
CA THR A 319 -13.97 10.15 5.19
C THR A 319 -13.11 11.28 4.60
N PRO A 320 -13.64 12.51 4.49
CA PRO A 320 -12.91 13.64 3.96
C PRO A 320 -11.53 13.84 4.62
N MET A 321 -10.53 14.23 3.82
CA MET A 321 -9.20 14.59 4.31
C MET A 321 -9.27 15.72 5.35
N GLN A 322 -8.45 15.63 6.40
CA GLN A 322 -8.48 16.57 7.54
C GLN A 322 -7.38 17.62 7.40
N TRP A 323 -7.68 18.74 6.75
CA TRP A 323 -6.71 19.81 6.45
C TRP A 323 -6.42 20.71 7.65
N SER A 324 -7.46 21.15 8.37
CA SER A 324 -7.31 22.01 9.55
C SER A 324 -8.35 21.71 10.63
N ALA A 325 -8.25 22.39 11.77
CA ALA A 325 -9.24 22.32 12.85
C ALA A 325 -10.55 23.07 12.53
N ASP A 326 -10.63 23.77 11.40
CA ASP A 326 -11.81 24.51 10.98
C ASP A 326 -13.03 23.62 10.74
N ARG A 327 -14.17 24.28 10.53
CA ARG A 327 -15.42 23.64 10.14
C ARG A 327 -15.19 22.66 8.99
N ASN A 328 -15.74 21.46 9.14
CA ASN A 328 -15.62 20.35 8.19
C ASN A 328 -14.16 19.95 7.89
N ALA A 329 -13.27 20.06 8.87
CA ALA A 329 -11.85 19.75 8.76
C ALA A 329 -11.09 20.57 7.70
N GLY A 330 -11.60 21.75 7.34
CA GLY A 330 -11.06 22.56 6.23
C GLY A 330 -11.30 21.97 4.83
N PHE A 331 -11.94 20.81 4.71
CA PHE A 331 -12.16 20.12 3.43
C PHE A 331 -13.11 20.87 2.49
N SER A 332 -14.18 21.46 3.04
CA SER A 332 -15.15 22.22 2.25
C SER A 332 -15.93 23.21 3.11
N ARG A 333 -16.29 24.35 2.51
CA ARG A 333 -17.13 25.39 3.13
C ARG A 333 -18.63 25.10 3.01
N ALA A 334 -19.03 24.01 2.36
CA ALA A 334 -20.43 23.65 2.19
C ALA A 334 -21.11 23.39 3.55
N PRO A 335 -22.45 23.54 3.64
CA PRO A 335 -23.19 23.08 4.80
C PRO A 335 -22.98 21.58 5.05
N HIS A 336 -22.79 21.19 6.31
CA HIS A 336 -22.45 19.81 6.71
C HIS A 336 -23.39 18.75 6.12
N HIS A 337 -24.70 19.01 6.05
CA HIS A 337 -25.70 18.08 5.51
C HIS A 337 -25.56 17.78 4.00
N ARG A 338 -24.70 18.52 3.28
CA ARG A 338 -24.42 18.28 1.84
C ARG A 338 -23.17 17.44 1.60
N PHE A 339 -22.47 17.04 2.66
CA PHE A 339 -21.27 16.22 2.52
C PHE A 339 -21.64 14.82 2.05
N PHE A 340 -20.83 14.29 1.12
CA PHE A 340 -20.98 12.91 0.67
C PHE A 340 -20.70 11.92 1.82
N LEU A 341 -19.72 12.23 2.68
CA LEU A 341 -19.43 11.57 3.95
C LEU A 341 -18.98 12.61 4.98
N PRO A 342 -19.34 12.45 6.27
CA PRO A 342 -18.89 13.37 7.30
C PRO A 342 -17.39 13.19 7.60
N PRO A 343 -16.65 14.26 7.95
CA PRO A 343 -15.31 14.14 8.52
C PRO A 343 -15.37 13.42 9.89
N ILE A 344 -14.24 12.93 10.38
CA ILE A 344 -14.17 12.43 11.76
C ILE A 344 -14.17 13.63 12.70
N SER A 345 -15.28 13.87 13.40
CA SER A 345 -15.45 15.00 14.31
C SER A 345 -15.36 14.62 15.79
N GLU A 346 -15.38 13.32 16.11
CA GLU A 346 -15.43 12.81 17.48
C GLU A 346 -14.30 11.84 17.78
N GLY A 347 -14.07 11.59 19.08
CA GLY A 347 -13.06 10.66 19.55
C GLY A 347 -11.63 11.15 19.36
N PRO A 348 -10.63 10.27 19.59
CA PRO A 348 -9.21 10.64 19.58
C PRO A 348 -8.68 11.01 18.19
N TYR A 349 -9.42 10.69 17.12
CA TYR A 349 -9.04 10.96 15.74
C TYR A 349 -9.83 12.11 15.10
N SER A 350 -10.55 12.89 15.93
CA SER A 350 -11.27 14.08 15.48
C SER A 350 -10.33 15.04 14.74
N HIS A 351 -10.82 15.67 13.67
CA HIS A 351 -10.08 16.67 12.91
C HIS A 351 -9.63 17.88 13.74
N LEU A 352 -10.21 18.09 14.92
CA LEU A 352 -9.76 19.11 15.88
C LEU A 352 -8.34 18.81 16.42
N PHE A 353 -7.93 17.55 16.44
CA PHE A 353 -6.62 17.10 16.94
C PHE A 353 -5.73 16.50 15.84
N VAL A 354 -6.34 15.87 14.84
CA VAL A 354 -5.64 15.23 13.73
C VAL A 354 -5.91 16.03 12.45
N ASN A 355 -5.02 16.94 12.09
CA ASN A 355 -5.12 17.67 10.83
C ASN A 355 -3.75 18.07 10.31
N VAL A 356 -3.67 18.39 9.01
CA VAL A 356 -2.42 18.77 8.34
C VAL A 356 -1.82 20.01 8.99
N GLU A 357 -2.57 21.10 9.11
CA GLU A 357 -2.11 22.39 9.65
C GLU A 357 -1.38 22.23 10.99
N ALA A 358 -2.00 21.56 11.97
CA ALA A 358 -1.38 21.33 13.29
C ALA A 358 -0.13 20.43 13.24
N GLN A 359 -0.05 19.52 12.26
CA GLN A 359 1.09 18.62 12.12
C GLN A 359 2.24 19.23 11.32
N GLU A 360 1.99 20.23 10.46
CA GLU A 360 3.06 20.94 9.74
C GLU A 360 3.99 21.66 10.71
N ASP A 361 3.43 22.30 11.74
CA ASP A 361 4.19 23.06 12.74
C ASP A 361 4.87 22.18 13.81
N ASN A 362 4.52 20.90 13.90
CA ASN A 362 5.10 19.97 14.87
C ASN A 362 6.18 19.08 14.21
N PRO A 363 7.49 19.27 14.48
CA PRO A 363 8.56 18.48 13.87
C PRO A 363 8.53 16.97 14.20
N HIS A 364 7.78 16.60 15.25
CA HIS A 364 7.61 15.24 15.72
C HIS A 364 6.25 14.65 15.34
N SER A 365 5.50 15.30 14.44
CA SER A 365 4.23 14.77 13.93
C SER A 365 4.42 13.56 13.03
N PRO A 366 3.40 12.69 12.90
CA PRO A 366 3.34 11.66 11.86
C PRO A 366 3.66 12.21 10.46
N LEU A 367 3.11 13.38 10.10
CA LEU A 367 3.35 14.00 8.80
C LEU A 367 4.83 14.30 8.56
N ASN A 368 5.49 14.93 9.53
CA ASN A 368 6.90 15.28 9.41
C ASN A 368 7.81 14.05 9.52
N PHE A 369 7.40 13.00 10.25
CA PHE A 369 8.06 11.69 10.20
C PHE A 369 8.02 11.09 8.79
N ILE A 370 6.85 11.03 8.15
CA ILE A 370 6.69 10.50 6.79
C ILE A 370 7.49 11.32 5.78
N ARG A 371 7.41 12.66 5.83
CA ARG A 371 8.19 13.55 4.95
C ARG A 371 9.69 13.30 5.10
N ARG A 372 10.21 13.22 6.34
CA ARG A 372 11.63 12.96 6.62
C ARG A 372 12.06 11.58 6.10
N PHE A 373 11.27 10.54 6.35
CA PHE A 373 11.58 9.19 5.90
C PHE A 373 11.55 9.09 4.37
N LEU A 374 10.55 9.68 3.70
CA LEU A 374 10.49 9.71 2.23
C LEU A 374 11.66 10.50 1.63
N GLY A 375 12.09 11.59 2.29
CA GLY A 375 13.32 12.31 1.95
C GLY A 375 14.55 11.41 1.99
N LEU A 376 14.74 10.66 3.07
CA LEU A 376 15.81 9.67 3.20
C LEU A 376 15.70 8.58 2.12
N ARG A 377 14.51 7.99 1.96
CA ARG A 377 14.26 6.94 0.96
C ARG A 377 14.56 7.44 -0.44
N LYS A 378 14.31 8.71 -0.75
CA LYS A 378 14.61 9.31 -2.06
C LYS A 378 16.13 9.39 -2.33
N GLN A 379 16.94 9.65 -1.30
CA GLN A 379 18.40 9.65 -1.41
C GLN A 379 18.93 8.24 -1.73
N HIS A 380 18.29 7.21 -1.19
CA HIS A 380 18.61 5.80 -1.38
C HIS A 380 17.60 5.07 -2.30
N ALA A 381 16.99 5.79 -3.26
CA ALA A 381 15.82 5.31 -4.00
C ALA A 381 16.10 4.04 -4.82
N LYS A 382 17.32 3.90 -5.34
CA LYS A 382 17.73 2.73 -6.11
C LYS A 382 17.91 1.52 -5.20
N THR A 383 18.57 1.68 -4.05
CA THR A 383 18.75 0.63 -3.05
C THR A 383 17.42 0.14 -2.48
N PHE A 384 16.55 1.04 -2.03
CA PHE A 384 15.25 0.63 -1.48
C PHE A 384 14.24 0.20 -2.55
N GLY A 385 14.25 0.81 -3.74
CA GLY A 385 13.32 0.50 -4.81
C GLY A 385 13.70 -0.73 -5.65
N ARG A 386 14.96 -0.84 -6.06
CA ARG A 386 15.44 -1.86 -7.03
C ARG A 386 16.48 -2.81 -6.44
N GLY A 387 17.14 -2.43 -5.35
CA GLY A 387 18.17 -3.25 -4.72
C GLY A 387 17.68 -4.61 -4.26
N SER A 388 18.62 -5.56 -4.17
CA SER A 388 18.37 -6.89 -3.60
C SER A 388 17.87 -6.77 -2.16
N LEU A 389 17.25 -7.83 -1.65
CA LEU A 389 16.90 -7.95 -0.23
C LEU A 389 17.43 -9.28 0.26
N LYS A 390 18.32 -9.26 1.24
CA LYS A 390 18.89 -10.45 1.87
C LYS A 390 18.51 -10.47 3.34
N LEU A 391 17.64 -11.40 3.72
CA LEU A 391 17.28 -11.64 5.13
C LEU A 391 18.50 -12.12 5.91
N LEU A 392 18.71 -11.55 7.11
CA LEU A 392 19.77 -11.97 8.03
C LEU A 392 19.21 -12.99 9.04
N PRO A 393 19.87 -14.14 9.27
CA PRO A 393 19.38 -15.18 10.17
C PRO A 393 19.63 -14.83 11.65
N VAL A 394 18.92 -13.83 12.17
CA VAL A 394 19.03 -13.40 13.57
C VAL A 394 18.35 -14.41 14.50
N GLU A 395 19.07 -14.94 15.50
CA GLU A 395 18.50 -15.94 16.43
C GLU A 395 17.26 -15.42 17.17
N ASN A 396 17.26 -14.14 17.57
CA ASN A 396 16.12 -13.52 18.21
C ASN A 396 14.97 -13.30 17.22
N ARG A 397 13.94 -14.14 17.31
CA ARG A 397 12.76 -14.12 16.44
C ARG A 397 11.95 -12.81 16.48
N ARG A 398 12.12 -11.99 17.53
CA ARG A 398 11.46 -10.67 17.67
C ARG A 398 12.08 -9.60 16.78
N VAL A 399 13.25 -9.86 16.18
CA VAL A 399 14.02 -8.89 15.43
C VAL A 399 14.10 -9.29 13.97
N LEU A 400 13.49 -8.51 13.10
CA LEU A 400 13.68 -8.63 11.65
C LEU A 400 14.92 -7.82 11.25
N ALA A 401 15.83 -8.43 10.50
CA ALA A 401 16.98 -7.72 9.95
C ALA A 401 17.29 -8.19 8.53
N PHE A 402 17.67 -7.27 7.66
CA PHE A 402 18.01 -7.56 6.28
C PHE A 402 18.96 -6.53 5.68
N LEU A 403 19.70 -6.94 4.64
CA LEU A 403 20.51 -6.05 3.82
C LEU A 403 19.75 -5.69 2.54
N ARG A 404 19.86 -4.42 2.14
CA ARG A 404 19.48 -3.92 0.82
C ARG A 404 20.73 -3.53 0.05
N GLU A 405 20.89 -4.00 -1.18
CA GLU A 405 22.10 -3.72 -1.97
C GLU A 405 21.79 -3.30 -3.39
N HIS A 406 22.47 -2.26 -3.87
CA HIS A 406 22.41 -1.85 -5.27
C HIS A 406 23.71 -1.14 -5.68
N GLU A 407 24.36 -1.60 -6.75
CA GLU A 407 25.56 -0.97 -7.34
C GLU A 407 26.64 -0.56 -6.31
N GLY A 408 26.89 -1.42 -5.31
CA GLY A 408 27.89 -1.21 -4.26
C GLY A 408 27.39 -0.44 -3.03
N GLU A 409 26.23 0.20 -3.09
CA GLU A 409 25.56 0.72 -1.91
C GLU A 409 24.95 -0.43 -1.10
N ARG A 410 25.21 -0.46 0.21
CA ARG A 410 24.71 -1.49 1.12
C ARG A 410 24.05 -0.82 2.33
N VAL A 411 22.77 -1.11 2.54
CA VAL A 411 22.00 -0.62 3.69
C VAL A 411 21.53 -1.77 4.55
N LEU A 412 21.92 -1.75 5.82
CA LEU A 412 21.43 -2.65 6.85
C LEU A 412 20.17 -2.08 7.49
N VAL A 413 19.10 -2.88 7.51
CA VAL A 413 17.83 -2.54 8.16
C VAL A 413 17.62 -3.49 9.33
N THR A 414 17.27 -2.94 10.49
CA THR A 414 16.92 -3.70 11.70
C THR A 414 15.62 -3.19 12.29
N ALA A 415 14.75 -4.09 12.72
CA ALA A 415 13.41 -3.78 13.20
C ALA A 415 13.03 -4.67 14.39
N ASN A 416 12.76 -4.06 15.54
CA ASN A 416 12.26 -4.75 16.73
C ASN A 416 10.73 -4.84 16.66
N LEU A 417 10.18 -6.04 16.46
CA LEU A 417 8.74 -6.26 16.45
C LEU A 417 8.14 -6.32 17.86
N SER A 418 8.99 -6.45 18.90
CA SER A 418 8.54 -6.54 20.29
C SER A 418 8.18 -5.19 20.89
N ARG A 419 7.19 -5.20 21.78
CA ARG A 419 6.86 -4.08 22.67
C ARG A 419 7.87 -3.86 23.79
N TYR A 420 8.93 -4.65 23.85
CA TYR A 420 10.01 -4.55 24.83
C TYR A 420 11.36 -4.36 24.15
N THR A 421 12.31 -3.77 24.86
CA THR A 421 13.70 -3.67 24.42
C THR A 421 14.27 -5.04 24.10
N GLN A 422 14.94 -5.17 22.96
CA GLN A 422 15.63 -6.39 22.54
C GLN A 422 17.13 -6.12 22.36
N ALA A 423 17.95 -7.07 22.81
CA ALA A 423 19.35 -7.17 22.44
C ALA A 423 19.51 -8.36 21.49
N PHE A 424 20.35 -8.23 20.46
CA PHE A 424 20.53 -9.25 19.43
C PHE A 424 21.88 -9.10 18.73
N ASP A 425 22.39 -10.21 18.21
CA ASP A 425 23.58 -10.25 17.38
C ASP A 425 23.19 -10.38 15.91
N LEU A 426 23.86 -9.61 15.06
CA LEU A 426 23.72 -9.67 13.62
C LEU A 426 24.90 -10.46 13.02
N PRO A 427 24.66 -11.48 12.17
CA PRO A 427 25.71 -12.21 11.48
C PRO A 427 26.23 -11.39 10.28
N LEU A 428 27.19 -10.50 10.54
CA LEU A 428 27.74 -9.55 9.57
C LEU A 428 29.19 -9.86 9.18
N GLU A 429 29.60 -11.13 9.24
CA GLU A 429 30.97 -11.56 8.92
C GLU A 429 31.40 -11.14 7.51
N GLU A 430 30.47 -11.13 6.54
CA GLU A 430 30.69 -10.67 5.16
C GLU A 430 30.85 -9.15 5.01
N CYS A 431 30.60 -8.40 6.08
CA CYS A 431 30.71 -6.95 6.14
C CYS A 431 31.88 -6.51 7.04
N ARG A 432 32.78 -7.43 7.42
CA ARG A 432 33.95 -7.11 8.25
C ARG A 432 34.76 -5.96 7.66
N GLY A 433 35.15 -5.01 8.52
CA GLY A 433 35.90 -3.81 8.15
C GLY A 433 35.04 -2.65 7.66
N LEU A 434 33.75 -2.87 7.38
CA LEU A 434 32.80 -1.79 7.13
C LEU A 434 32.34 -1.18 8.46
N ILE A 435 31.93 0.08 8.38
CA ILE A 435 31.41 0.86 9.49
C ILE A 435 29.94 1.16 9.24
N PRO A 436 29.02 0.75 10.14
CA PRO A 436 27.63 1.15 10.06
C PRO A 436 27.52 2.64 10.38
N VAL A 437 26.92 3.42 9.48
CA VAL A 437 26.59 4.84 9.69
C VAL A 437 25.08 4.96 9.70
N GLU A 438 24.51 5.39 10.83
CA GLU A 438 23.06 5.46 11.00
C GLU A 438 22.46 6.56 10.10
N LEU A 439 21.45 6.22 9.30
CA LEU A 439 21.01 7.05 8.18
C LEU A 439 20.31 8.37 8.59
N PHE A 440 19.68 8.44 9.76
CA PHE A 440 19.02 9.68 10.19
C PHE A 440 19.99 10.66 10.86
N SER A 441 20.82 10.15 11.77
CA SER A 441 21.76 10.90 12.59
C SER A 441 23.13 11.08 11.94
N GLN A 442 23.42 10.33 10.87
CA GLN A 442 24.73 10.24 10.21
C GLN A 442 25.87 9.85 11.18
N SER A 443 25.52 9.24 12.32
CA SER A 443 26.49 8.89 13.34
C SER A 443 27.15 7.55 13.01
N PRO A 444 28.50 7.48 12.97
CA PRO A 444 29.20 6.23 12.78
C PRO A 444 29.12 5.38 14.05
N PHE A 445 28.84 4.10 13.89
CA PHE A 445 28.89 3.09 14.94
C PHE A 445 30.25 2.39 14.94
N PRO A 446 30.58 1.56 15.95
CA PRO A 446 31.81 0.77 15.94
C PRO A 446 31.96 -0.08 14.66
N PRO A 447 33.19 -0.31 14.17
CA PRO A 447 33.45 -1.11 12.99
C PRO A 447 32.97 -2.57 13.17
N ILE A 448 32.59 -3.21 12.06
CA ILE A 448 32.17 -4.61 12.07
C ILE A 448 33.41 -5.50 12.12
N GLU A 449 33.57 -6.27 13.19
CA GLU A 449 34.63 -7.28 13.34
C GLU A 449 34.13 -8.71 13.12
N GLY A 450 32.82 -8.93 13.10
CA GLY A 450 32.17 -10.24 12.98
C GLY A 450 30.69 -10.12 13.36
N ALA A 451 30.22 -10.98 14.27
CA ALA A 451 28.91 -10.83 14.90
C ALA A 451 28.78 -9.45 15.55
N TYR A 452 27.70 -8.74 15.23
CA TYR A 452 27.53 -7.34 15.60
C TYR A 452 26.35 -7.16 16.56
N ARG A 453 26.66 -6.80 17.81
CA ARG A 453 25.66 -6.64 18.88
C ARG A 453 24.96 -5.29 18.76
N LEU A 454 23.63 -5.31 18.70
CA LEU A 454 22.79 -4.11 18.80
C LEU A 454 21.74 -4.25 19.90
N THR A 455 21.20 -3.10 20.30
CA THR A 455 20.02 -3.00 21.16
C THR A 455 19.02 -2.05 20.51
N LEU A 456 17.74 -2.43 20.52
CA LEU A 456 16.65 -1.59 20.03
C LEU A 456 15.57 -1.50 21.10
N GLY A 457 15.06 -0.29 21.33
CA GLY A 457 13.91 -0.06 22.19
C GLY A 457 12.61 -0.69 21.65
N PRO A 458 11.51 -0.64 22.42
CA PRO A 458 10.20 -1.12 22.00
C PRO A 458 9.79 -0.57 20.64
N HIS A 459 9.46 -1.46 19.71
CA HIS A 459 9.06 -1.13 18.34
C HIS A 459 10.05 -0.21 17.58
N GLY A 460 11.31 -0.18 18.01
CA GLY A 460 12.36 0.61 17.38
C GLY A 460 12.91 -0.05 16.11
N PHE A 461 13.47 0.77 15.23
CA PHE A 461 14.21 0.33 14.06
C PHE A 461 15.46 1.19 13.89
N ALA A 462 16.45 0.67 13.18
CA ALA A 462 17.64 1.42 12.80
C ALA A 462 18.07 1.05 11.39
N LEU A 463 18.49 2.06 10.63
CA LEU A 463 18.95 1.92 9.25
C LEU A 463 20.40 2.38 9.19
N PHE A 464 21.29 1.56 8.65
CA PHE A 464 22.71 1.88 8.55
C PHE A 464 23.18 1.77 7.11
N SER A 465 23.86 2.79 6.59
CA SER A 465 24.74 2.60 5.44
C SER A 465 25.99 1.87 5.91
N LEU A 466 26.42 0.83 5.21
CA LEU A 466 27.67 0.12 5.52
C LEU A 466 28.75 0.63 4.58
N VAL A 467 29.68 1.43 5.12
CA VAL A 467 30.71 2.13 4.34
C VAL A 467 32.11 1.74 4.79
N PRO A 468 33.12 1.80 3.90
CA PRO A 468 34.51 1.58 4.30
C PRO A 468 35.00 2.75 5.18
N GLN A 469 36.00 2.51 6.02
CA GLN A 469 36.47 3.49 7.00
C GLN A 469 36.93 4.81 6.37
N GLU A 470 37.49 4.76 5.17
CA GLU A 470 37.99 5.92 4.44
C GLU A 470 36.86 6.85 3.96
N ALA A 471 35.63 6.35 3.88
CA ALA A 471 34.47 7.13 3.47
C ALA A 471 33.84 7.94 4.62
N ILE A 472 34.25 7.69 5.88
CA ILE A 472 33.73 8.43 7.03
C ILE A 472 34.31 9.83 7.04
N ARG A 473 33.46 10.80 6.72
CA ARG A 473 33.71 12.20 7.04
C ARG A 473 33.17 12.43 8.44
N ILE A 474 34.04 12.49 9.43
CA ILE A 474 33.64 12.90 10.78
C ILE A 474 33.23 14.37 10.67
N GLN A 475 31.93 14.63 10.56
CA GLN A 475 31.40 15.97 10.81
C GLN A 475 31.40 16.16 12.32
N ALA A 476 32.14 17.16 12.79
CA ALA A 476 31.96 17.65 14.15
C ALA A 476 30.50 18.10 14.30
N PRO A 477 29.88 17.97 15.48
CA PRO A 477 28.54 18.49 15.71
C PRO A 477 28.46 19.97 15.32
N ASP A 478 27.32 20.45 14.80
CA ASP A 478 27.14 21.85 14.40
C ASP A 478 27.40 22.86 15.55
N TRP A 479 27.34 22.41 16.81
CA TRP A 479 27.68 23.23 17.99
C TRP A 479 29.16 23.19 18.37
N ALA A 480 29.98 22.35 17.74
CA ALA A 480 31.43 22.29 17.99
C ALA A 480 32.20 23.46 17.36
N GLU A 481 31.54 24.29 16.54
CA GLU A 481 31.96 25.68 16.31
C GLU A 481 31.53 26.56 17.50
N GLU A 482 31.99 26.21 18.70
CA GLU A 482 31.92 27.14 19.82
C GLU A 482 32.93 28.26 19.57
N THR A 483 32.41 29.46 19.27
CA THR A 483 33.15 30.71 19.48
C THR A 483 33.79 30.61 20.87
N PRO A 484 35.12 30.72 21.02
CA PRO A 484 35.75 30.59 22.32
C PRO A 484 35.06 31.55 23.28
N LEU A 485 34.51 31.04 24.39
CA LEU A 485 34.09 31.88 25.50
C LEU A 485 35.32 32.72 25.88
N GLU A 486 35.24 34.03 25.62
CA GLU A 486 36.28 34.97 26.05
C GLU A 486 36.48 34.78 27.55
N ALA A 487 37.70 34.37 27.92
CA ALA A 487 38.09 34.30 29.31
C ALA A 487 37.95 35.70 29.91
N VAL A 488 37.00 35.86 30.84
CA VAL A 488 36.92 37.05 31.68
C VAL A 488 38.27 37.20 32.39
N PRO A 489 38.99 38.32 32.22
CA PRO A 489 40.25 38.52 32.92
C PRO A 489 39.96 38.60 34.42
N LEU A 490 40.55 37.69 35.19
CA LEU A 490 40.65 37.85 36.64
C LEU A 490 41.69 38.95 36.92
N GLU A 491 41.25 40.21 36.91
CA GLU A 491 42.02 41.29 37.51
C GLU A 491 41.82 41.27 39.04
N GLY A 492 42.91 40.95 39.75
CA GLY A 492 43.13 41.46 41.10
C GLY A 492 42.86 40.50 42.26
N GLY A 493 43.84 39.66 42.57
CA GLY A 493 44.20 39.43 43.97
C GLY A 493 45.61 39.99 44.23
N PRO A 494 46.04 40.27 45.47
CA PRO A 494 45.33 40.24 46.75
C PRO A 494 45.48 41.55 47.56
N ARG A 495 44.59 41.81 48.52
CA ARG A 495 44.96 42.59 49.73
C ARG A 495 44.29 41.99 50.96
N CYS A 496 45.10 41.29 51.77
CA CYS A 496 44.88 41.14 53.20
C CYS A 496 44.72 42.52 53.85
N PHE A 497 43.77 42.68 54.78
CA PHE A 497 43.95 43.47 55.98
C PHE A 497 42.99 43.01 57.10
N SER A 498 43.63 42.65 58.23
CA SER A 498 43.19 42.53 59.64
C SER A 498 41.87 41.83 59.97
#